data_AF-A0A8J6XYQ5-F1
#
_entry.id   AF-A0A8J6XYQ5-F1
#
_cell.length_a   1.000
_cell.length_b   1.000
_cell.length_c   1.000
_cell.angle_alpha   90.00
_cell.angle_beta   90.00
_cell.angle_gamma   90.00
#
_symmetry.space_group_name_H-M   'P 1'
#
loop_
_entity.id
_entity.type
_entity.pdbx_description
1 polymer ?
#
loop_
_entity_poly.entity_id
_entity_poly.type
_entity_poly.pdbx_seq_one_letter_code
_entity_poly.pdbx_strand_id
1 'polypeptide(L)'
;MEQKVMEIWPEIDWIKDPVLKAAVLKCWVLAFERSPLTPQDLEEIPFTLLVPGCKATFMQHKRCVVHIARKSAEAMDEFLGHQLPIHMDTVIAGAILADVGKLLEYELVEGKAVQSDRGRKLRHPFTGVALAMECGIPDSVSHIIATHAGEGDMVKRTTEAYIVHHADFMSYLPFKNLA
;
A
#
# COMPACT_ATOMS: atom_id res chain seq x y z
N MET A 1 12.25 -6.96 -13.97
CA MET A 1 11.52 -6.71 -12.71
C MET A 1 10.10 -6.25 -12.98
N GLU A 2 9.90 -5.25 -13.85
CA GLU A 2 8.57 -4.72 -14.23
C GLU A 2 7.49 -5.78 -14.49
N GLN A 3 7.76 -6.77 -15.34
CA GLN A 3 6.79 -7.83 -15.63
C GLN A 3 6.33 -8.58 -14.36
N LYS A 4 7.27 -8.91 -13.46
CA LYS A 4 6.93 -9.58 -12.18
C LYS A 4 6.11 -8.68 -11.27
N VAL A 5 6.36 -7.37 -11.30
CA VAL A 5 5.54 -6.39 -10.57
C VAL A 5 4.11 -6.36 -11.14
N MET A 6 3.97 -6.34 -12.47
CA MET A 6 2.65 -6.37 -13.11
C MET A 6 1.89 -7.69 -12.86
N GLU A 7 2.60 -8.81 -12.71
CA GLU A 7 2.00 -10.10 -12.35
C GLU A 7 1.37 -10.09 -10.95
N ILE A 8 2.07 -9.52 -9.96
CA ILE A 8 1.52 -9.40 -8.59
C ILE A 8 0.56 -8.21 -8.43
N TRP A 9 0.69 -7.18 -9.26
CA TRP A 9 -0.12 -5.96 -9.24
C TRP A 9 -0.81 -5.68 -10.59
N PRO A 10 -1.72 -6.56 -11.06
CA PRO A 10 -2.49 -6.27 -12.27
C PRO A 10 -3.40 -5.05 -12.10
N GLU A 11 -3.72 -4.65 -10.86
CA GLU A 11 -4.49 -3.43 -10.56
C GLU A 11 -3.79 -2.13 -11.00
N ILE A 12 -2.49 -2.15 -11.30
CA ILE A 12 -1.79 -1.00 -11.91
C ILE A 12 -2.43 -0.61 -13.25
N ASP A 13 -2.98 -1.58 -14.00
CA ASP A 13 -3.66 -1.30 -15.28
C ASP A 13 -4.98 -0.54 -15.12
N TRP A 14 -5.49 -0.39 -13.90
CA TRP A 14 -6.71 0.38 -13.63
C TRP A 14 -6.47 1.89 -13.55
N ILE A 15 -5.22 2.31 -13.33
CA ILE A 15 -4.82 3.72 -13.30
C ILE A 15 -4.87 4.26 -14.74
N LYS A 16 -5.70 5.28 -14.97
CA LYS A 16 -5.94 5.85 -16.30
C LYS A 16 -4.86 6.83 -16.72
N ASP A 17 -4.33 7.62 -15.79
CA ASP A 17 -3.22 8.52 -16.04
C ASP A 17 -1.93 7.72 -16.35
N PRO A 18 -1.41 7.78 -17.59
CA PRO A 18 -0.24 6.99 -17.97
C PRO A 18 1.04 7.42 -17.23
N VAL A 19 1.15 8.69 -16.81
CA VAL A 19 2.30 9.19 -16.07
C VAL A 19 2.28 8.62 -14.65
N LEU A 20 1.12 8.69 -13.98
CA LEU A 20 0.96 8.12 -12.64
C LEU A 20 1.15 6.61 -12.66
N LYS A 21 0.57 5.92 -13.64
CA LYS A 21 0.71 4.47 -13.83
C LYS A 21 2.18 4.06 -13.94
N ALA A 22 2.94 4.75 -14.79
CA ALA A 22 4.37 4.50 -14.95
C ALA A 22 5.16 4.77 -13.66
N ALA A 23 4.83 5.84 -12.93
CA ALA A 23 5.46 6.17 -11.65
C ALA A 23 5.18 5.13 -10.55
N VAL A 24 3.95 4.59 -10.49
CA VAL A 24 3.57 3.52 -9.54
C VAL A 24 4.35 2.24 -9.82
N LEU A 25 4.43 1.83 -11.09
CA LEU A 25 5.23 0.67 -11.51
C LEU A 25 6.71 0.87 -11.14
N LYS A 26 7.27 2.05 -11.47
CA LYS A 26 8.65 2.42 -11.14
C LYS A 26 8.92 2.36 -9.63
N CYS A 27 7.99 2.84 -8.81
CA CYS A 27 8.11 2.82 -7.35
C CYS A 27 8.22 1.40 -6.79
N TRP A 28 7.38 0.47 -7.28
CA TRP A 28 7.46 -0.93 -6.89
C TRP A 28 8.74 -1.63 -7.37
N VAL A 29 9.18 -1.35 -8.61
CA VAL A 29 10.47 -1.84 -9.11
C VAL A 29 11.62 -1.37 -8.23
N LEU A 30 11.68 -0.08 -7.93
CA LEU A 30 12.72 0.51 -7.08
C LEU A 30 12.70 -0.07 -5.65
N ALA A 31 11.51 -0.33 -5.11
CA ALA A 31 11.35 -0.97 -3.81
C ALA A 31 11.98 -2.37 -3.80
N PHE A 32 11.73 -3.19 -4.83
CA PHE A 32 12.35 -4.52 -4.95
C PHE A 32 13.86 -4.45 -5.20
N GLU A 33 14.35 -3.48 -5.97
CA GLU A 33 15.80 -3.29 -6.16
C GLU A 33 16.55 -2.98 -4.85
N ARG A 34 15.84 -2.42 -3.86
CA ARG A 34 16.38 -2.03 -2.54
C ARG A 34 16.00 -2.99 -1.42
N SER A 35 15.21 -4.02 -1.73
CA SER A 35 14.69 -4.97 -0.75
C SER A 35 15.46 -6.28 -0.82
N PRO A 36 15.64 -6.98 0.32
CA PRO A 36 16.04 -8.38 0.30
C PRO A 36 14.90 -9.31 -0.17
N LEU A 37 13.66 -8.81 -0.27
CA LEU A 37 12.50 -9.58 -0.69
C LEU A 37 12.35 -9.58 -2.21
N THR A 38 11.73 -10.64 -2.71
CA THR A 38 11.34 -10.84 -4.09
C THR A 38 9.81 -10.78 -4.23
N PRO A 39 9.26 -10.62 -5.44
CA PRO A 39 7.82 -10.71 -5.67
C PRO A 39 7.18 -12.00 -5.14
N GLN A 40 7.90 -13.14 -5.23
CA GLN A 40 7.42 -14.42 -4.72
C GLN A 40 7.29 -14.41 -3.19
N ASP A 41 8.22 -13.76 -2.48
CA ASP A 41 8.15 -13.68 -1.02
C ASP A 41 6.86 -12.98 -0.56
N LEU A 42 6.35 -12.01 -1.30
CA LEU A 42 5.09 -11.32 -0.96
C LEU A 42 3.85 -12.21 -1.08
N GLU A 43 3.93 -13.30 -1.82
CA GLU A 43 2.88 -14.33 -1.89
C GLU A 43 2.97 -15.34 -0.74
N GLU A 44 4.01 -15.29 0.08
CA GLU A 44 4.28 -16.26 1.15
C GLU A 44 4.32 -15.63 2.55
N ILE A 45 4.93 -14.46 2.68
CA ILE A 45 5.07 -13.77 3.96
C ILE A 45 3.74 -13.18 4.44
N PRO A 46 3.51 -13.09 5.76
CA PRO A 46 2.30 -12.47 6.29
C PRO A 46 2.27 -10.97 6.01
N PHE A 47 1.08 -10.41 5.79
CA PHE A 47 0.92 -8.96 5.58
C PHE A 47 1.27 -8.11 6.82
N THR A 48 1.20 -8.73 8.01
CA THR A 48 1.47 -8.10 9.30
C THR A 48 2.22 -9.04 10.23
N LEU A 49 3.22 -8.51 10.93
CA LEU A 49 3.94 -9.21 11.99
C LEU A 49 3.24 -9.10 13.35
N LEU A 50 2.16 -8.29 13.43
CA LEU A 50 1.44 -8.01 14.68
C LEU A 50 0.38 -9.06 15.02
N VAL A 51 0.09 -9.99 14.12
CA VAL A 51 -0.88 -11.08 14.31
C VAL A 51 -0.10 -12.40 14.34
N PRO A 52 0.06 -13.03 15.52
CA PRO A 52 0.78 -14.30 15.64
C PRO A 52 0.17 -15.37 14.73
N GLY A 53 1.00 -16.03 13.93
CA GLY A 53 0.55 -17.11 13.04
C GLY A 53 -0.37 -16.66 11.90
N CYS A 54 -0.34 -15.38 11.52
CA CYS A 54 -1.10 -14.86 10.39
C CYS A 54 -0.79 -15.65 9.10
N LYS A 55 -1.82 -16.29 8.53
CA LYS A 55 -1.72 -17.06 7.28
C LYS A 55 -2.05 -16.23 6.03
N ALA A 56 -2.68 -15.08 6.21
CA ALA A 56 -3.01 -14.18 5.09
C ALA A 56 -1.72 -13.52 4.59
N THR A 57 -1.43 -13.71 3.31
CA THR A 57 -0.18 -13.25 2.71
C THR A 57 -0.21 -11.75 2.47
N PHE A 58 0.97 -11.15 2.26
CA PHE A 58 1.08 -9.74 1.92
C PHE A 58 0.22 -9.39 0.71
N MET A 59 0.36 -10.12 -0.39
CA MET A 59 -0.41 -9.84 -1.61
C MET A 59 -1.90 -10.10 -1.46
N GLN A 60 -2.32 -11.14 -0.72
CA GLN A 60 -3.74 -11.39 -0.44
C GLN A 60 -4.40 -10.18 0.24
N HIS A 61 -3.77 -9.68 1.31
CA HIS A 61 -4.30 -8.52 2.03
C HIS A 61 -4.26 -7.26 1.16
N LYS A 62 -3.11 -6.94 0.54
CA LYS A 62 -2.98 -5.67 -0.18
C LYS A 62 -3.86 -5.59 -1.43
N ARG A 63 -4.04 -6.67 -2.18
CA ARG A 63 -5.01 -6.68 -3.28
C ARG A 63 -6.44 -6.54 -2.76
N CYS A 64 -6.80 -7.17 -1.64
CA CYS A 64 -8.09 -6.94 -0.99
C CYS A 64 -8.32 -5.45 -0.67
N VAL A 65 -7.31 -4.78 -0.10
CA VAL A 65 -7.37 -3.34 0.21
C VAL A 65 -7.60 -2.49 -1.03
N VAL A 66 -6.89 -2.74 -2.14
CA VAL A 66 -7.08 -1.99 -3.40
C VAL A 66 -8.50 -2.15 -3.94
N HIS A 67 -9.05 -3.37 -3.89
CA HIS A 67 -10.42 -3.63 -4.35
C HIS A 67 -11.47 -2.98 -3.46
N ILE A 68 -11.30 -3.03 -2.14
CA ILE A 68 -12.19 -2.37 -1.17
C ILE A 68 -12.13 -0.84 -1.35
N ALA A 69 -10.94 -0.27 -1.45
CA ALA A 69 -10.74 1.17 -1.61
C ALA A 69 -11.42 1.68 -2.89
N ARG A 70 -11.19 0.99 -4.02
CA ARG A 70 -11.82 1.31 -5.30
C ARG A 70 -13.35 1.23 -5.22
N LYS A 71 -13.90 0.12 -4.72
CA LYS A 71 -15.37 -0.06 -4.65
C LYS A 71 -16.03 0.93 -3.71
N SER A 72 -15.35 1.29 -2.61
CA SER A 72 -15.82 2.31 -1.68
C SER A 72 -15.81 3.69 -2.33
N ALA A 73 -14.75 4.02 -3.07
CA ALA A 73 -14.68 5.26 -3.85
C ALA A 73 -15.77 5.33 -4.93
N GLU A 74 -16.03 4.23 -5.66
CA GLU A 74 -17.11 4.15 -6.66
C GLU A 74 -18.48 4.41 -6.03
N ALA A 75 -18.79 3.78 -4.89
CA ALA A 75 -20.03 4.01 -4.17
C ALA A 75 -20.14 5.44 -3.62
N MET A 76 -19.06 5.98 -3.05
CA MET A 76 -19.05 7.35 -2.54
C MET A 76 -19.21 8.37 -3.67
N ASP A 77 -18.60 8.15 -4.83
CA ASP A 77 -18.76 9.02 -5.99
C ASP A 77 -20.20 9.00 -6.53
N GLU A 78 -20.83 7.82 -6.59
CA GLU A 78 -22.24 7.65 -7.00
C GLU A 78 -23.20 8.47 -6.13
N PHE A 79 -23.07 8.40 -4.80
CA PHE A 79 -24.04 9.00 -3.88
C PHE A 79 -23.64 10.40 -3.38
N LEU A 80 -22.34 10.68 -3.30
CA LEU A 80 -21.78 11.87 -2.66
C LEU A 80 -20.88 12.71 -3.58
N GLY A 81 -20.52 12.21 -4.77
CA GLY A 81 -19.50 12.79 -5.66
C GLY A 81 -19.75 14.24 -6.07
N HIS A 82 -21.02 14.66 -6.17
CA HIS A 82 -21.38 16.05 -6.44
C HIS A 82 -20.88 17.01 -5.33
N GLN A 83 -20.92 16.58 -4.08
CA GLN A 83 -20.49 17.40 -2.93
C GLN A 83 -19.07 17.07 -2.47
N LEU A 84 -18.59 15.87 -2.80
CA LEU A 84 -17.31 15.35 -2.38
C LEU A 84 -16.60 14.71 -3.58
N PRO A 85 -15.91 15.51 -4.42
CA PRO A 85 -15.16 14.97 -5.55
C PRO A 85 -14.11 13.96 -5.08
N ILE A 86 -13.99 12.84 -5.81
CA ILE A 86 -13.04 11.76 -5.51
C ILE A 86 -12.13 11.51 -6.70
N HIS A 87 -10.82 11.57 -6.48
CA HIS A 87 -9.83 11.28 -7.51
C HIS A 87 -9.51 9.78 -7.56
N MET A 88 -10.24 9.03 -8.38
CA MET A 88 -10.14 7.56 -8.46
C MET A 88 -8.71 7.04 -8.66
N ASP A 89 -7.95 7.61 -9.60
CA ASP A 89 -6.55 7.21 -9.84
C ASP A 89 -5.65 7.44 -8.62
N THR A 90 -5.94 8.48 -7.83
CA THR A 90 -5.22 8.75 -6.57
C THR A 90 -5.56 7.70 -5.51
N VAL A 91 -6.83 7.30 -5.38
CA VAL A 91 -7.26 6.20 -4.49
C VAL A 91 -6.55 4.90 -4.86
N ILE A 92 -6.59 4.51 -6.14
CA ILE A 92 -6.00 3.25 -6.61
C ILE A 92 -4.49 3.26 -6.43
N ALA A 93 -3.79 4.32 -6.87
CA ALA A 93 -2.35 4.44 -6.71
C ALA A 93 -1.93 4.46 -5.24
N GLY A 94 -2.66 5.22 -4.40
CA GLY A 94 -2.42 5.28 -2.96
C GLY A 94 -2.61 3.94 -2.27
N ALA A 95 -3.65 3.18 -2.63
CA ALA A 95 -3.89 1.85 -2.08
C ALA A 95 -2.82 0.83 -2.50
N ILE A 96 -2.35 0.87 -3.75
CA ILE A 96 -1.25 0.03 -4.26
C ILE A 96 0.06 0.36 -3.54
N LEU A 97 0.33 1.64 -3.27
CA LEU A 97 1.60 2.10 -2.69
C LEU A 97 1.61 2.20 -1.16
N ALA A 98 0.47 2.14 -0.47
CA ALA A 98 0.36 2.38 0.97
C ALA A 98 1.40 1.61 1.80
N ASP A 99 1.63 0.34 1.44
CA ASP A 99 2.56 -0.55 2.14
C ASP A 99 3.86 -0.84 1.37
N VAL A 100 4.17 -0.10 0.29
CA VAL A 100 5.39 -0.35 -0.51
C VAL A 100 6.67 -0.24 0.33
N GLY A 101 6.66 0.63 1.35
CA GLY A 101 7.76 0.79 2.29
C GLY A 101 8.04 -0.45 3.15
N LYS A 102 7.10 -1.40 3.26
CA LYS A 102 7.32 -2.65 4.01
C LYS A 102 8.41 -3.52 3.40
N LEU A 103 8.68 -3.37 2.11
CA LEU A 103 9.79 -4.05 1.44
C LEU A 103 11.16 -3.61 2.00
N LEU A 104 11.21 -2.43 2.62
CA LEU A 104 12.41 -1.92 3.29
C LEU A 104 12.34 -2.12 4.81
N GLU A 105 11.16 -2.42 5.36
CA GLU A 105 10.93 -2.68 6.79
C GLU A 105 11.15 -4.16 7.15
N TYR A 106 10.91 -5.08 6.21
CA TYR A 106 11.02 -6.52 6.44
C TYR A 106 12.31 -7.11 5.84
N GLU A 107 12.79 -8.18 6.47
CA GLU A 107 13.85 -9.05 5.96
C GLU A 107 13.53 -10.51 6.26
N LEU A 108 14.19 -11.44 5.55
CA LEU A 108 14.06 -12.87 5.81
C LEU A 108 15.23 -13.37 6.64
N VAL A 109 14.92 -13.97 7.78
CA VAL A 109 15.88 -14.69 8.63
C VAL A 109 15.38 -16.12 8.76
N GLU A 110 16.18 -17.08 8.29
CA GLU A 110 15.83 -18.51 8.30
C GLU A 110 14.46 -18.80 7.64
N GLY A 111 14.15 -18.10 6.55
CA GLY A 111 12.89 -18.24 5.80
C GLY A 111 11.66 -17.61 6.48
N LYS A 112 11.84 -16.83 7.56
CA LYS A 112 10.76 -16.11 8.23
C LYS A 112 10.92 -14.60 8.07
N ALA A 113 9.80 -13.93 7.79
CA ALA A 113 9.76 -12.48 7.77
C ALA A 113 9.91 -11.90 9.18
N VAL A 114 10.89 -11.01 9.35
CA VAL A 114 11.14 -10.28 10.59
C VAL A 114 11.32 -8.79 10.29
N GLN A 115 11.19 -7.94 11.31
CA GLN A 115 11.45 -6.52 11.17
C GLN A 115 12.96 -6.26 11.07
N SER A 116 13.38 -5.57 10.00
CA SER A 116 14.76 -5.19 9.73
C SER A 116 15.26 -4.10 10.67
N ASP A 117 16.58 -3.87 10.70
CA ASP A 117 17.16 -2.76 11.46
C ASP A 117 16.67 -1.38 10.98
N ARG A 118 16.44 -1.23 9.67
CA ARG A 118 15.79 -0.05 9.11
C ARG A 118 14.36 0.06 9.61
N GLY A 119 13.61 -1.03 9.59
CA GLY A 119 12.23 -1.10 10.05
C GLY A 119 12.03 -0.65 11.50
N ARG A 120 12.98 -0.99 12.38
CA ARG A 120 13.00 -0.54 13.78
C ARG A 120 13.16 0.98 13.93
N LYS A 121 13.77 1.65 12.95
CA LYS A 121 14.09 3.08 12.99
C LYS A 121 13.14 3.93 12.14
N LEU A 122 12.71 3.40 11.00
CA LEU A 122 11.91 4.07 9.98
C LEU A 122 10.77 3.14 9.56
N ARG A 123 9.55 3.48 9.99
CA ARG A 123 8.35 2.72 9.62
C ARG A 123 8.02 2.85 8.13
N HIS A 124 7.29 1.87 7.61
CA HIS A 124 6.92 1.78 6.20
C HIS A 124 6.22 3.02 5.60
N PRO A 125 5.46 3.86 6.32
CA PRO A 125 4.91 5.07 5.71
C PRO A 125 6.02 6.05 5.29
N PHE A 126 7.06 6.20 6.11
CA PHE A 126 8.18 7.10 5.82
C PHE A 126 9.04 6.58 4.67
N THR A 127 9.41 5.31 4.70
CA THR A 127 10.21 4.70 3.62
C THR A 127 9.42 4.59 2.32
N GLY A 128 8.10 4.38 2.40
CA GLY A 128 7.19 4.40 1.25
C GLY A 128 7.10 5.77 0.59
N VAL A 129 6.95 6.85 1.37
CA VAL A 129 6.97 8.22 0.85
C VAL A 129 8.32 8.53 0.18
N ALA A 130 9.43 8.14 0.80
CA ALA A 130 10.76 8.36 0.21
C ALA A 130 10.92 7.70 -1.16
N LEU A 131 10.46 6.44 -1.31
CA LEU A 131 10.43 5.75 -2.61
C LEU A 131 9.51 6.46 -3.61
N ALA A 132 8.31 6.82 -3.18
CA ALA A 132 7.30 7.45 -4.02
C ALA A 132 7.80 8.78 -4.61
N MET A 133 8.38 9.64 -3.77
CA MET A 133 8.91 10.95 -4.20
C MET A 133 10.05 10.79 -5.22
N GLU A 134 10.95 9.81 -5.04
CA GLU A 134 12.04 9.52 -5.99
C GLU A 134 11.51 9.04 -7.36
N CYS A 135 10.34 8.42 -7.36
CA CYS A 135 9.68 7.95 -8.58
C CYS A 135 8.78 9.00 -9.24
N GLY A 136 8.67 10.21 -8.67
CA GLY A 136 7.83 11.27 -9.20
C GLY A 136 6.34 11.08 -8.91
N ILE A 137 5.99 10.30 -7.88
CA ILE A 137 4.62 10.18 -7.39
C ILE A 137 4.17 11.54 -6.83
N PRO A 138 2.98 12.05 -7.22
CA PRO A 138 2.50 13.35 -6.75
C PRO A 138 2.19 13.34 -5.25
N ASP A 139 2.27 14.51 -4.63
CA ASP A 139 2.02 14.70 -3.20
C ASP A 139 0.65 14.17 -2.75
N SER A 140 -0.37 14.22 -3.60
CA SER A 140 -1.70 13.68 -3.30
C SER A 140 -1.68 12.18 -3.00
N VAL A 141 -0.88 11.40 -3.72
CA VAL A 141 -0.70 9.96 -3.51
C VAL A 141 0.30 9.72 -2.38
N SER A 142 1.39 10.48 -2.32
CA SER A 142 2.37 10.42 -1.22
C SER A 142 1.71 10.70 0.15
N HIS A 143 0.72 11.59 0.19
CA HIS A 143 -0.07 11.85 1.41
C HIS A 143 -0.86 10.63 1.87
N ILE A 144 -1.42 9.84 0.95
CA ILE A 144 -2.08 8.57 1.30
C ILE A 144 -1.07 7.62 1.93
N ILE A 145 0.12 7.46 1.32
CA ILE A 145 1.18 6.60 1.87
C ILE A 145 1.58 7.07 3.28
N ALA A 146 1.78 8.38 3.46
CA ALA A 146 2.16 8.97 4.75
C ALA A 146 1.11 8.77 5.84
N THR A 147 -0.19 8.74 5.48
CA THR A 147 -1.29 8.89 6.44
C THR A 147 -2.24 7.70 6.51
N HIS A 148 -2.05 6.64 5.73
CA HIS A 148 -2.93 5.47 5.77
C HIS A 148 -2.86 4.71 7.11
N ALA A 149 -1.75 4.82 7.84
CA ALA A 149 -1.54 4.17 9.14
C ALA A 149 -1.70 5.17 10.31
N GLY A 150 -1.18 4.81 11.50
CA GLY A 150 -1.30 5.63 12.72
C GLY A 150 -0.62 7.01 12.63
N GLU A 151 0.36 7.18 11.75
CA GLU A 151 0.95 8.49 11.42
C GLU A 151 -0.11 9.51 10.99
N GLY A 152 -1.14 9.04 10.30
CA GLY A 152 -2.26 9.88 9.86
C GLY A 152 -3.13 10.40 11.01
N ASP A 153 -3.02 9.90 12.24
CA ASP A 153 -3.80 10.39 13.38
C ASP A 153 -3.28 11.73 13.89
N MET A 154 -2.05 12.10 13.51
CA MET A 154 -1.41 13.36 13.86
C MET A 154 -1.63 14.47 12.83
N VAL A 155 -2.28 14.16 11.70
CA VAL A 155 -2.48 15.08 10.58
C VAL A 155 -3.87 14.93 9.97
N LYS A 156 -4.28 15.87 9.11
CA LYS A 156 -5.56 15.75 8.41
C LYS A 156 -5.41 14.86 7.17
N ARG A 157 -6.16 13.77 7.12
CA ARG A 157 -6.28 12.92 5.92
C ARG A 157 -7.10 13.63 4.84
N THR A 158 -6.71 13.46 3.58
CA THR A 158 -7.57 13.81 2.44
C THR A 158 -8.71 12.80 2.33
N THR A 159 -9.71 13.09 1.48
CA THR A 159 -10.81 12.16 1.21
C THR A 159 -10.30 10.80 0.76
N GLU A 160 -9.38 10.77 -0.19
CA GLU A 160 -8.77 9.54 -0.72
C GLU A 160 -7.96 8.81 0.35
N ALA A 161 -7.25 9.53 1.21
CA ALA A 161 -6.51 8.93 2.32
C ALA A 161 -7.45 8.31 3.37
N TYR A 162 -8.60 8.91 3.65
CA TYR A 162 -9.62 8.28 4.51
C TYR A 162 -10.16 6.99 3.89
N ILE A 163 -10.45 6.98 2.59
CA ILE A 163 -10.93 5.78 1.89
C ILE A 163 -9.89 4.65 2.01
N VAL A 164 -8.62 4.93 1.71
CA VAL A 164 -7.56 3.91 1.78
C VAL A 164 -7.28 3.48 3.21
N HIS A 165 -7.24 4.40 4.18
CA HIS A 165 -7.10 4.07 5.61
C HIS A 165 -8.20 3.10 6.07
N HIS A 166 -9.46 3.43 5.80
CA HIS A 166 -10.57 2.58 6.22
C HIS A 166 -10.60 1.25 5.45
N ALA A 167 -10.23 1.24 4.16
CA ALA A 167 -10.09 0.00 3.41
C ALA A 167 -9.03 -0.94 4.01
N ASP A 168 -7.89 -0.41 4.42
CA ASP A 168 -6.81 -1.16 5.05
C ASP A 168 -7.22 -1.65 6.45
N PHE A 169 -7.80 -0.78 7.28
CA PHE A 169 -8.18 -1.12 8.65
C PHE A 169 -9.40 -2.03 8.73
N MET A 170 -10.35 -1.95 7.79
CA MET A 170 -11.49 -2.88 7.77
C MET A 170 -11.07 -4.30 7.40
N SER A 171 -9.99 -4.49 6.62
CA SER A 171 -9.44 -5.81 6.32
C SER A 171 -8.36 -6.26 7.30
N TYR A 172 -7.82 -5.36 8.12
CA TYR A 172 -6.82 -5.66 9.15
C TYR A 172 -7.40 -5.92 10.55
N LEU A 173 -8.28 -5.05 11.05
CA LEU A 173 -8.82 -5.12 12.42
C LEU A 173 -9.53 -6.44 12.74
N PRO A 174 -10.26 -7.10 11.81
CA PRO A 174 -10.81 -8.43 12.07
C PRO A 174 -9.75 -9.47 12.41
N PHE A 175 -8.57 -9.45 11.75
CA PHE A 175 -7.47 -10.36 12.12
C PHE A 175 -6.91 -10.03 13.50
N LYS A 176 -6.74 -8.75 13.81
CA LYS A 176 -6.22 -8.30 15.11
C LYS A 176 -7.16 -8.68 16.26
N ASN A 177 -8.46 -8.61 16.05
CA ASN A 177 -9.46 -8.93 17.08
C ASN A 177 -9.60 -10.44 17.36
N LEU A 178 -9.17 -11.29 16.43
CA LEU A 178 -9.20 -12.75 16.59
C LEU A 178 -7.91 -13.31 17.22
N ALA A 179 -6.87 -12.47 17.35
CA ALA A 179 -5.53 -12.85 17.78
C ALA A 179 -5.34 -12.81 19.30
#